data_AF-A0A517WX15-F1
#
_entry.id   AF-A0A517WX15-F1
#
_cell.length_a   1.000
_cell.length_b   1.000
_cell.length_c   1.000
_cell.angle_alpha   90.00
_cell.angle_beta   90.00
_cell.angle_gamma   90.00
#
_symmetry.space_group_name_H-M   'P 1'
#
loop_
_entity.id
_entity.type
_entity.pdbx_description
1 polymer ?
#
loop_
_entity_poly.entity_id
_entity_poly.type
_entity_poly.pdbx_seq_one_letter_code
_entity_poly.pdbx_strand_id
1 'polypeptide(L)' 'MKKKIRMSLIHAGALMLMSTVALTLVGCDNKEKVLDVETPGGEIEIERNRDTGAVDVEVDKKE' A
#
# COMPACT_ATOMS: atom_id res chain seq x y z
N MET A 1 -10.65 1.05 -43.33
CA MET A 1 -10.42 2.10 -42.31
C MET A 1 -10.87 1.68 -40.90
N LYS A 2 -11.96 0.91 -40.76
CA LYS A 2 -12.48 0.44 -39.45
C LYS A 2 -11.49 -0.39 -38.60
N LYS A 3 -10.57 -1.15 -39.23
CA LYS A 3 -9.51 -1.91 -38.53
C LYS A 3 -8.45 -1.02 -37.86
N LYS A 4 -8.06 0.10 -38.49
CA LYS A 4 -7.05 1.03 -37.94
C LYS A 4 -7.58 1.78 -36.71
N ILE A 5 -8.87 2.15 -36.74
CA ILE A 5 -9.57 2.82 -35.63
C ILE A 5 -9.68 1.88 -34.42
N ARG A 6 -10.02 0.60 -34.64
CA ARG A 6 -10.06 -0.41 -33.56
C ARG A 6 -8.70 -0.64 -32.92
N MET A 7 -7.63 -0.67 -33.71
CA MET A 7 -6.27 -0.84 -33.19
C MET A 7 -5.81 0.39 -32.40
N SER A 8 -6.17 1.60 -32.84
CA SER A 8 -5.89 2.86 -32.11
C SER A 8 -6.60 2.95 -30.77
N LEU A 9 -7.85 2.45 -30.65
CA LEU A 9 -8.58 2.43 -29.38
C LEU A 9 -7.96 1.46 -28.35
N ILE A 10 -7.43 0.32 -28.80
CA ILE A 10 -6.78 -0.66 -27.91
C ILE A 10 -5.48 -0.08 -27.33
N HIS A 11 -4.69 0.63 -28.15
CA HIS A 11 -3.46 1.29 -27.68
C HIS A 11 -3.75 2.44 -26.71
N ALA A 12 -4.80 3.23 -26.97
CA ALA A 12 -5.24 4.30 -26.07
C ALA A 12 -5.73 3.74 -24.72
N GLY A 13 -6.48 2.64 -24.72
CA GLY A 13 -6.93 1.97 -23.50
C GLY A 13 -5.77 1.37 -22.69
N ALA A 14 -4.79 0.75 -23.35
CA ALA A 14 -3.61 0.21 -22.69
C ALA A 14 -2.76 1.30 -22.00
N LEU A 15 -2.63 2.48 -22.63
CA LEU A 15 -1.89 3.61 -22.07
C LEU A 15 -2.58 4.19 -20.81
N MET A 16 -3.91 4.28 -20.83
CA MET A 16 -4.69 4.71 -19.65
C MET A 16 -4.56 3.72 -18.48
N LEU A 17 -4.57 2.42 -18.75
CA LEU A 17 -4.43 1.38 -17.72
C LEU A 17 -3.04 1.36 -17.07
N MET A 18 -1.97 1.65 -17.80
CA MET A 18 -0.63 1.77 -17.17
C MET A 18 -0.52 2.96 -16.23
N SER A 19 -1.27 4.03 -16.50
CA SER A 19 -1.19 5.28 -15.72
C SER A 19 -1.74 5.12 -14.30
N THR A 20 -2.75 4.26 -14.11
CA THR A 20 -3.37 4.02 -12.80
C THR A 20 -2.50 3.17 -11.88
N VAL A 21 -1.69 2.27 -12.43
CA VAL A 21 -0.77 1.42 -11.66
C VAL A 21 0.36 2.25 -11.02
N ALA A 22 0.83 3.29 -11.71
CA ALA A 22 1.86 4.18 -11.17
C ALA A 22 1.38 4.94 -9.91
N LEU A 23 0.09 5.27 -9.82
CA LEU A 23 -0.48 5.98 -8.67
C LEU A 23 -0.68 5.05 -7.46
N THR A 24 -0.92 3.76 -7.67
CA THR A 24 -1.06 2.80 -6.56
C THR A 24 0.24 2.46 -5.85
N LEU A 25 1.40 2.75 -6.46
CA LEU A 25 2.72 2.46 -5.86
C LEU A 25 3.25 3.60 -4.99
N VAL A 26 2.81 4.85 -5.21
CA VAL A 26 3.26 6.02 -4.43
C VAL A 26 2.64 6.06 -3.01
N GLY A 27 1.64 5.23 -2.75
CA GLY A 27 0.96 5.11 -1.45
C GLY A 27 0.98 3.69 -0.87
N CYS A 28 1.85 2.81 -1.35
CA CYS A 28 2.05 1.51 -0.72
C CYS A 28 2.97 1.70 0.49
N ASP A 29 2.37 2.03 1.65
CA ASP A 29 3.06 2.25 2.93
C ASP A 29 4.04 1.11 3.25
N ASN A 30 5.36 1.38 3.26
CA ASN A 30 6.38 0.41 3.64
C ASN A 30 6.51 0.33 5.17
N LYS A 31 5.48 -0.21 5.83
CA LYS A 31 5.47 -0.44 7.27
C LYS A 31 6.21 -1.72 7.63
N GLU A 32 7.02 -1.67 8.68
CA GLU A 32 7.63 -2.83 9.31
C GLU A 32 7.18 -2.95 10.76
N LYS A 33 6.81 -4.15 11.19
CA LYS A 33 6.59 -4.48 12.60
C LYS A 33 7.95 -4.56 13.29
N VAL A 34 8.21 -3.66 14.23
CA VAL A 34 9.50 -3.54 14.93
C VAL A 34 9.50 -4.38 16.20
N LEU A 35 8.40 -4.35 16.95
CA LEU A 35 8.29 -5.08 18.20
C LEU A 35 6.84 -5.51 18.41
N ASP A 36 6.68 -6.78 18.77
CA ASP A 36 5.41 -7.39 19.14
C ASP A 36 5.56 -8.04 20.51
N VAL A 37 4.79 -7.60 21.50
CA VAL A 37 4.84 -8.16 22.85
C VAL A 37 3.43 -8.54 23.29
N GLU A 38 3.17 -9.84 23.27
CA GLU A 38 1.98 -10.42 23.87
C GLU A 38 2.22 -10.70 25.36
N THR A 39 1.40 -10.12 26.22
CA THR A 39 1.37 -10.41 27.65
C THR A 39 -0.03 -10.89 28.07
N PRO A 40 -0.16 -11.63 29.19
CA PRO A 40 -1.48 -11.99 29.72
C PRO A 40 -2.36 -10.77 30.02
N GLY A 41 -1.77 -9.61 30.32
CA GLY A 41 -2.49 -8.37 30.63
C GLY A 41 -2.77 -7.46 29.43
N GLY A 42 -2.32 -7.82 28.23
CA GLY A 42 -2.45 -6.98 27.04
C GLY A 42 -1.36 -7.21 26.00
N GLU A 43 -1.48 -6.49 24.89
CA GLU A 43 -0.61 -6.57 23.71
C GLU A 43 -0.02 -5.19 23.42
N ILE A 44 1.25 -5.16 23.03
CA ILE A 44 1.95 -3.95 22.61
C ILE A 44 2.54 -4.21 21.23
N GLU A 45 2.10 -3.42 20.26
CA GLU A 45 2.56 -3.47 18.88
C GLU A 45 3.23 -2.15 18.51
N ILE A 46 4.45 -2.24 17.95
CA ILE A 46 5.21 -1.09 17.48
C ILE A 46 5.51 -1.29 16.00
N GLU A 47 5.00 -0.38 15.18
CA GLU A 47 5.27 -0.34 13.74
C GLU A 47 6.10 0.90 13.38
N ARG A 48 6.99 0.76 12.41
CA ARG A 48 7.72 1.88 11.82
C ARG A 48 7.48 1.91 10.31
N ASN A 49 7.14 3.09 9.79
CA ASN A 49 7.16 3.34 8.36
C ASN A 49 8.62 3.58 7.92
N ARG A 50 9.15 2.74 7.02
CA ARG A 50 10.53 2.82 6.54
C ARG A 50 10.80 3.99 5.61
N ASP A 51 9.77 4.48 4.94
CA ASP A 51 9.88 5.57 3.96
C ASP A 51 9.97 6.94 4.65
N THR A 52 9.22 7.12 5.74
CA THR A 52 9.07 8.39 6.47
C THR A 52 9.78 8.41 7.82
N GLY A 53 10.04 7.23 8.39
CA GLY A 53 10.53 7.10 9.76
C GLY A 53 9.46 7.30 10.84
N ALA A 54 8.18 7.47 10.46
CA ALA A 54 7.08 7.56 11.43
C ALA A 54 6.98 6.27 12.25
N VAL A 55 6.71 6.41 13.54
CA VAL A 55 6.57 5.28 14.48
C VAL A 55 5.17 5.32 15.07
N ASP A 56 4.47 4.19 14.98
CA ASP A 56 3.14 3.98 15.55
C ASP A 56 3.27 2.99 16.72
N VAL A 57 2.48 3.22 17.77
CA VAL A 57 2.51 2.42 19.01
C VAL A 57 1.08 2.14 19.43
N GLU A 58 0.66 0.90 19.29
CA GLU A 58 -0.63 0.40 19.74
C GLU A 58 -0.47 -0.37 21.05
N VAL A 59 -1.40 -0.11 21.99
CA VAL A 59 -1.43 -0.75 23.30
C VAL A 59 -2.86 -1.22 23.57
N ASP A 60 -3.05 -2.52 23.47
CA ASP A 60 -4.33 -3.18 23.73
C ASP A 60 -4.31 -3.82 25.11
N LYS A 61 -5.25 -3.41 25.97
CA LYS A 61 -5.42 -4.00 27.29
C LYS A 61 -6.48 -5.08 27.20
N LYS A 62 -6.17 -6.29 27.69
CA LYS A 62 -7.18 -7.35 27.84
C LYS A 62 -7.96 -7.08 29.14
N GLU A 63 -9.22 -6.65 29.00
CA GLU A 63 -10.16 -6.48 30.12
C GLU A 63 -10.60 -7.82 30.73
#